data_AF-A0A948I3D5-F1
#
_entry.id   AF-A0A948I3D5-F1
#
_cell.length_a   1.000
_cell.length_b   1.000
_cell.length_c   1.000
_cell.angle_alpha   90.00
_cell.angle_beta   90.00
_cell.angle_gamma   90.00
#
_symmetry.space_group_name_H-M   'P 1'
#
loop_
_entity.id
_entity.type
_entity.pdbx_description
1 polymer ?
#
loop_
_entity_poly.entity_id
_entity_poly.type
_entity_poly.pdbx_seq_one_letter_code
_entity_poly.pdbx_strand_id
1 'polypeptide(L)'
;MCRVKYVLAGLVAAVLLLSLPGVAFAAAEGAPHLDGGQMSLLWVIPFAGILLSIAIFPLIAPEFWHHHFGKIAAFWGIAFLAPFYLEFGFDLTLYEVLHVALLEYIPFIILLLALFTVAGGIRLKGSLVGTPIVNTGMLLIGTFLASWTGTTGAAMLLIRPLLRANEGRDHQVHVVVFFIFLVANVGGSLTPLGDPPLFLGFLKGVP
;
A
#
# COMPACT_ATOMS: atom_id res chain seq x y z
N MET A 1 28.78 -5.23 -5.12
CA MET A 1 29.43 -3.94 -4.77
C MET A 1 29.03 -2.77 -5.66
N CYS A 2 28.82 -2.95 -6.98
CA CYS A 2 28.45 -1.87 -7.90
C CYS A 2 27.04 -1.30 -7.68
N ARG A 3 26.02 -2.15 -7.44
CA ARG A 3 24.62 -1.73 -7.21
C ARG A 3 24.40 -0.82 -6.00
N VAL A 4 25.15 -1.04 -4.92
CA VAL A 4 25.05 -0.25 -3.69
C VAL A 4 25.57 1.18 -3.89
N LYS A 5 26.60 1.36 -4.71
CA LYS A 5 27.15 2.70 -5.03
C LYS A 5 26.16 3.56 -5.82
N TYR A 6 25.40 2.97 -6.74
CA TYR A 6 24.36 3.70 -7.49
C TYR A 6 23.15 4.09 -6.62
N VAL A 7 22.74 3.20 -5.70
CA VAL A 7 21.67 3.50 -4.74
C VAL A 7 22.10 4.61 -3.77
N LEU A 8 23.33 4.54 -3.26
CA LEU A 8 23.87 5.54 -2.35
C LEU A 8 24.06 6.89 -3.06
N ALA A 9 24.54 6.89 -4.31
CA ALA A 9 24.68 8.10 -5.11
C ALA A 9 23.32 8.73 -5.45
N GLY A 10 22.30 7.90 -5.73
CA GLY A 10 20.92 8.36 -5.95
C GLY A 10 20.30 8.99 -4.70
N LEU A 11 20.53 8.39 -3.52
CA LEU A 11 20.10 8.94 -2.23
C LEU A 11 20.80 10.26 -1.90
N VAL A 12 22.11 10.35 -2.12
CA VAL A 12 22.87 11.58 -1.88
C VAL A 12 22.44 12.69 -2.84
N ALA A 13 22.21 12.38 -4.12
CA ALA A 13 21.70 13.33 -5.10
C ALA A 13 20.29 13.82 -4.73
N ALA A 14 19.41 12.93 -4.27
CA ALA A 14 18.07 13.28 -3.81
C ALA A 14 18.11 14.20 -2.57
N VAL A 15 18.97 13.91 -1.60
CA VAL A 15 19.16 14.76 -0.40
C VAL A 15 19.73 16.13 -0.78
N LEU A 16 20.66 16.20 -1.72
CA LEU A 16 21.23 17.46 -2.23
C LEU A 16 20.19 18.29 -3.00
N LEU A 17 19.36 17.66 -3.83
CA LEU A 17 18.26 18.35 -4.53
C LEU A 17 17.18 18.85 -3.55
N LEU A 18 16.88 18.09 -2.49
CA LEU A 18 15.94 18.49 -1.43
C LEU A 18 16.49 19.60 -0.52
N SER A 19 17.80 19.83 -0.52
CA SER A 19 18.45 20.89 0.27
C SER A 19 18.53 22.24 -0.43
N LEU A 20 18.01 22.36 -1.66
CA LEU A 20 17.94 23.63 -2.37
C LEU A 20 16.84 24.51 -1.76
N PRO A 21 17.13 25.76 -1.35
CA PRO A 21 16.15 26.62 -0.68
C PRO A 21 14.91 26.94 -1.53
N GLY A 22 14.93 26.70 -2.84
CA GLY A 22 13.78 26.88 -3.74
C GLY A 22 12.62 25.92 -3.50
N VAL A 23 12.85 24.71 -2.97
CA VAL A 23 11.76 23.75 -2.69
C VAL A 23 11.02 24.06 -1.38
N ALA A 24 11.63 24.83 -0.47
CA ALA A 24 11.01 25.25 0.79
C ALA A 24 9.97 26.37 0.61
N PHE A 25 10.02 27.12 -0.48
CA PHE A 25 9.04 28.19 -0.78
C PHE A 25 7.72 27.70 -1.38
N ALA A 26 7.59 26.41 -1.70
CA ALA A 26 6.34 25.83 -2.22
C ALA A 26 5.29 25.52 -1.13
N ALA A 27 5.63 25.73 0.15
CA ALA A 27 4.75 25.52 1.31
C ALA A 27 4.06 26.81 1.81
N ALA A 28 4.17 27.93 1.09
CA ALA A 28 3.50 29.18 1.44
C ALA A 28 2.01 29.18 1.05
N GLU A 29 1.17 29.85 1.86
CA GLU A 29 -0.26 30.08 1.58
C GLU A 29 -0.47 30.62 0.15
N GLY A 30 -1.25 29.90 -0.66
CA GLY A 30 -1.44 30.15 -2.09
C GLY A 30 -0.98 29.03 -3.02
N ALA A 31 -0.63 27.85 -2.48
CA ALA A 31 -0.24 26.69 -3.27
C ALA A 31 -1.34 26.33 -4.31
N PRO A 32 -0.96 26.09 -5.57
CA PRO A 32 -1.90 25.73 -6.61
C PRO A 32 -2.44 24.33 -6.30
N HIS A 33 -3.67 24.25 -5.80
CA HIS A 33 -4.38 23.00 -5.56
C HIS A 33 -5.49 22.84 -6.59
N LEU A 34 -5.57 21.67 -7.19
CA LEU A 34 -6.64 21.35 -8.13
C LEU A 34 -7.84 20.73 -7.40
N ASP A 35 -9.01 21.38 -7.48
CA ASP A 35 -10.26 20.80 -6.99
C ASP A 35 -10.72 19.68 -7.94
N GLY A 36 -10.53 18.43 -7.49
CA GLY A 36 -10.93 17.24 -8.24
C GLY A 36 -12.43 17.17 -8.57
N GLY A 37 -13.28 17.89 -7.84
CA GLY A 37 -14.72 17.97 -8.13
C GLY A 37 -15.05 18.66 -9.45
N GLN A 38 -14.10 19.42 -10.00
CA GLN A 38 -14.26 20.16 -11.26
C GLN A 38 -13.71 19.40 -12.47
N MET A 39 -13.06 18.25 -12.25
CA MET A 39 -12.51 17.42 -13.31
C MET A 39 -13.58 16.53 -13.95
N SER A 40 -13.50 16.37 -15.27
CA SER A 40 -14.28 15.35 -15.97
C SER A 40 -13.92 13.94 -15.50
N LEU A 41 -14.89 13.03 -15.47
CA LEU A 41 -14.68 11.63 -15.12
C LEU A 41 -13.68 10.92 -16.06
N LEU A 42 -13.43 11.47 -17.24
CA LEU A 42 -12.45 10.95 -18.21
C LEU A 42 -11.02 10.88 -17.65
N TRP A 43 -10.68 11.72 -16.66
CA TRP A 43 -9.37 11.70 -16.00
C TRP A 43 -9.09 10.41 -15.22
N VAL A 44 -10.13 9.61 -14.93
CA VAL A 44 -9.99 8.30 -14.26
C VAL A 44 -9.50 7.21 -15.23
N ILE A 45 -9.56 7.41 -16.55
CA ILE A 45 -9.23 6.38 -17.54
C ILE A 45 -7.83 5.79 -17.34
N PRO A 46 -6.75 6.57 -17.18
CA PRO A 46 -5.42 6.00 -16.98
C PRO A 46 -5.32 5.17 -15.69
N PHE A 47 -6.00 5.60 -14.63
CA PHE A 47 -6.07 4.88 -13.36
C PHE A 47 -6.82 3.55 -13.52
N ALA A 48 -8.00 3.55 -14.15
CA ALA A 48 -8.74 2.33 -14.45
C ALA A 48 -7.92 1.39 -15.37
N GLY A 49 -7.19 1.95 -16.33
CA GLY A 49 -6.33 1.23 -17.25
C GLY A 49 -5.21 0.47 -16.56
N ILE A 50 -4.50 1.10 -15.61
CA ILE A 50 -3.47 0.40 -14.83
C ILE A 50 -4.09 -0.65 -13.91
N LEU A 51 -5.24 -0.39 -13.28
CA LEU A 51 -5.94 -1.37 -12.44
C LEU A 51 -6.38 -2.61 -13.23
N LEU A 52 -6.92 -2.44 -14.43
CA LEU A 52 -7.26 -3.55 -15.31
C LEU A 52 -6.01 -4.30 -15.78
N SER A 53 -4.92 -3.59 -16.04
CA SER A 53 -3.65 -4.19 -16.44
C SER A 53 -3.09 -5.12 -15.34
N ILE A 54 -3.06 -4.66 -14.07
CA ILE A 54 -2.60 -5.46 -12.93
C ILE A 54 -3.55 -6.64 -12.63
N ALA A 55 -4.84 -6.54 -12.96
CA ALA A 55 -5.80 -7.60 -12.71
C ALA A 55 -5.75 -8.70 -13.79
N ILE A 56 -5.58 -8.31 -15.06
CA ILE A 56 -5.77 -9.20 -16.21
C ILE A 56 -4.44 -9.81 -16.69
N PHE A 57 -3.40 -8.99 -16.89
CA PHE A 57 -2.16 -9.47 -17.53
C PHE A 57 -1.40 -10.54 -16.74
N PRO A 58 -1.32 -10.50 -15.39
CA PRO A 58 -0.72 -11.59 -14.63
C PRO A 58 -1.42 -12.94 -14.83
N LEU A 59 -2.72 -12.92 -15.16
CA LEU A 59 -3.53 -14.14 -15.32
C LEU A 59 -3.47 -14.68 -16.77
N ILE A 60 -3.51 -13.78 -17.76
CA ILE A 60 -3.55 -14.17 -19.19
C ILE A 60 -2.15 -14.35 -19.77
N ALA A 61 -1.20 -13.49 -19.42
CA ALA A 61 0.15 -13.48 -19.99
C ALA A 61 1.22 -13.20 -18.91
N PRO A 62 1.48 -14.17 -18.02
CA PRO A 62 2.37 -13.96 -16.86
C PRO A 62 3.78 -13.53 -17.27
N GLU A 63 4.44 -14.21 -18.21
CA GLU A 63 5.81 -13.88 -18.60
C GLU A 63 5.92 -12.47 -19.23
N PHE A 64 4.93 -12.10 -20.06
CA PHE A 64 4.87 -10.76 -20.63
C PHE A 64 4.76 -9.70 -19.54
N TRP A 65 3.84 -9.89 -18.59
CA TRP A 65 3.62 -8.98 -17.48
C TRP A 65 4.88 -8.75 -16.66
N HIS A 66 5.53 -9.82 -16.20
CA HIS A 66 6.71 -9.70 -15.36
C HIS A 66 7.87 -8.97 -16.06
N HIS A 67 7.98 -9.09 -17.39
CA HIS A 67 9.01 -8.39 -18.16
C HIS A 67 8.63 -6.95 -18.54
N HIS A 68 7.34 -6.64 -18.71
CA HIS A 68 6.85 -5.36 -19.23
C HIS A 68 6.10 -4.49 -18.21
N PHE A 69 5.92 -4.95 -16.96
CA PHE A 69 5.19 -4.23 -15.91
C PHE A 69 5.58 -2.74 -15.83
N GLY A 70 6.88 -2.45 -15.74
CA GLY A 70 7.37 -1.08 -15.65
C GLY A 70 7.03 -0.22 -16.88
N LYS A 71 7.02 -0.81 -18.09
CA LYS A 71 6.66 -0.10 -19.32
C LYS A 71 5.16 0.20 -19.37
N ILE A 72 4.33 -0.75 -18.94
CA ILE A 72 2.86 -0.58 -18.89
C ILE A 72 2.49 0.47 -17.84
N ALA A 73 3.11 0.42 -16.66
CA ALA A 73 2.93 1.44 -15.63
C ALA A 73 3.38 2.82 -16.10
N ALA A 74 4.54 2.91 -16.76
CA ALA A 74 5.01 4.17 -17.34
C ALA A 74 4.07 4.70 -18.44
N PHE A 75 3.55 3.82 -19.30
CA PHE A 75 2.57 4.19 -20.31
C PHE A 75 1.33 4.84 -19.70
N TRP A 76 0.71 4.19 -18.71
CA TRP A 76 -0.48 4.76 -18.05
C TRP A 76 -0.15 6.02 -17.24
N GLY A 77 1.02 6.08 -16.60
CA GLY A 77 1.49 7.28 -15.91
C GLY A 77 1.66 8.47 -16.84
N ILE A 78 2.30 8.27 -18.01
CA ILE A 78 2.45 9.31 -19.04
C ILE A 78 1.10 9.67 -19.65
N ALA A 79 0.22 8.70 -19.86
CA ALA A 79 -1.13 8.93 -20.38
C ALA A 79 -1.98 9.83 -19.45
N PHE A 80 -1.65 9.89 -18.15
CA PHE A 80 -2.22 10.88 -17.23
C PHE A 80 -1.42 12.19 -17.24
N LEU A 81 -0.09 12.11 -17.04
CA LEU A 81 0.76 13.29 -16.82
C LEU A 81 0.88 14.19 -18.06
N ALA A 82 0.93 13.62 -19.26
CA ALA A 82 1.06 14.41 -20.49
C ALA A 82 -0.16 15.31 -20.76
N PRO A 83 -1.42 14.81 -20.79
CA PRO A 83 -2.57 15.70 -20.93
C PRO A 83 -2.73 16.63 -19.73
N PHE A 84 -2.42 16.18 -18.50
CA PHE A 84 -2.49 17.03 -17.31
C PHE A 84 -1.54 18.22 -17.41
N TYR A 85 -0.30 17.98 -17.86
CA TYR A 85 0.68 19.03 -18.13
C TYR A 85 0.21 20.02 -19.21
N LEU A 86 -0.42 19.53 -20.28
CA LEU A 86 -0.88 20.38 -21.37
C LEU A 86 -2.09 21.25 -20.99
N GLU A 87 -2.97 20.75 -20.12
CA GLU A 87 -4.20 21.47 -19.73
C GLU A 87 -3.98 22.41 -18.53
N PHE A 88 -3.21 21.96 -17.53
CA PHE A 88 -3.05 22.66 -16.26
C PHE A 88 -1.67 23.33 -16.08
N GLY A 89 -0.74 23.09 -16.99
CA GLY A 89 0.58 23.73 -17.01
C GLY A 89 1.63 23.05 -16.13
N PHE A 90 2.87 23.52 -16.26
CA PHE A 90 4.04 22.92 -15.60
C PHE A 90 4.00 23.03 -14.08
N ASP A 91 3.74 24.22 -13.55
CA ASP A 91 3.89 24.52 -12.13
C ASP A 91 2.92 23.70 -11.27
N LEU A 92 1.64 23.62 -11.68
CA LEU A 92 0.62 22.82 -10.99
C LEU A 92 0.89 21.32 -11.14
N THR A 93 1.28 20.84 -12.34
CA THR A 93 1.65 19.44 -12.54
C THR A 93 2.82 19.02 -11.66
N LEU A 94 3.87 19.83 -11.62
CA LEU A 94 5.04 19.54 -10.80
C LEU A 94 4.69 19.55 -9.31
N TYR A 95 3.88 20.53 -8.88
CA TYR A 95 3.42 20.62 -7.51
C TYR A 95 2.65 19.36 -7.08
N GLU A 96 1.61 18.96 -7.82
CA GLU A 96 0.78 17.80 -7.47
C GLU A 96 1.60 16.49 -7.50
N VAL A 97 2.48 16.31 -8.49
CA VAL A 97 3.35 15.12 -8.55
C VAL A 97 4.30 15.06 -7.35
N LEU A 98 4.94 16.18 -6.98
CA LEU A 98 5.84 16.23 -5.84
C LEU A 98 5.08 16.07 -4.53
N HIS A 99 3.91 16.71 -4.40
CA HIS A 99 3.06 16.61 -3.22
C HIS A 99 2.67 15.15 -2.97
N VAL A 100 2.10 14.47 -3.98
CA VAL A 100 1.71 13.06 -3.87
C VAL A 100 2.93 12.17 -3.64
N ALA A 101 4.05 12.39 -4.34
CA ALA A 101 5.24 11.56 -4.16
C ALA A 101 5.87 11.70 -2.76
N LEU A 102 6.01 12.93 -2.26
CA LEU A 102 6.75 13.20 -1.03
C LEU A 102 5.88 13.11 0.23
N LEU A 103 4.63 13.56 0.17
CA LEU A 103 3.75 13.66 1.35
C LEU A 103 2.76 12.50 1.45
N GLU A 104 2.44 11.82 0.36
CA GLU A 104 1.56 10.65 0.40
C GLU A 104 2.34 9.34 0.23
N TYR A 105 3.08 9.19 -0.87
CA TYR A 105 3.69 7.93 -1.26
C TYR A 105 4.89 7.53 -0.38
N ILE A 106 5.83 8.44 -0.11
CA ILE A 106 6.98 8.12 0.74
C ILE A 106 6.54 7.73 2.16
N PRO A 107 5.71 8.51 2.89
CA PRO A 107 5.23 8.13 4.21
C PRO A 107 4.48 6.81 4.20
N PHE A 108 3.66 6.56 3.18
CA PHE A 108 2.96 5.29 3.00
C PHE A 108 3.93 4.10 2.87
N ILE A 109 4.96 4.21 2.03
CA ILE A 109 5.97 3.16 1.87
C ILE A 109 6.77 2.94 3.17
N ILE A 110 7.12 4.01 3.89
CA ILE A 110 7.79 3.91 5.18
C ILE A 110 6.90 3.19 6.21
N LEU A 111 5.61 3.53 6.26
CA LEU A 111 4.63 2.88 7.13
C LEU A 111 4.53 1.37 6.82
N LEU A 112 4.37 1.01 5.55
CA LEU A 112 4.33 -0.40 5.13
C LEU A 112 5.63 -1.14 5.47
N LEU A 113 6.78 -0.49 5.28
CA LEU A 113 8.09 -1.07 5.61
C LEU A 113 8.25 -1.30 7.11
N ALA A 114 7.85 -0.32 7.94
CA ALA A 114 7.87 -0.43 9.38
C ALA A 114 6.95 -1.57 9.85
N LEU A 115 5.73 -1.62 9.32
CA LEU A 115 4.78 -2.68 9.64
C LEU A 115 5.31 -4.06 9.25
N PHE A 116 5.84 -4.20 8.03
CA PHE A 116 6.42 -5.45 7.55
C PHE A 116 7.60 -5.90 8.42
N THR A 117 8.47 -4.98 8.81
CA THR A 117 9.66 -5.29 9.63
C THR A 117 9.28 -5.71 11.04
N VAL A 118 8.34 -4.98 11.68
CA VAL A 118 7.87 -5.28 13.04
C VAL A 118 7.06 -6.58 13.06
N ALA A 119 6.06 -6.72 12.19
CA ALA A 119 5.22 -7.91 12.14
C ALA A 119 5.98 -9.16 11.69
N GLY A 120 6.87 -9.02 10.69
CA GLY A 120 7.70 -10.12 10.19
C GLY A 120 8.77 -10.58 11.18
N GLY A 121 9.25 -9.68 12.06
CA GLY A 121 10.24 -9.98 13.10
C GLY A 121 9.69 -10.75 14.29
N ILE A 122 8.38 -10.71 14.53
CA ILE A 122 7.74 -11.37 15.67
C ILE A 122 7.39 -12.81 15.29
N ARG A 123 8.10 -13.77 15.92
CA ARG A 123 7.78 -15.20 15.78
C ARG A 123 7.06 -15.71 17.02
N LEU A 124 5.76 -15.93 16.89
CA LEU A 124 4.97 -16.64 17.89
C LEU A 124 5.36 -18.13 17.88
N LYS A 125 5.83 -18.63 19.04
CA LYS A 125 6.15 -20.04 19.29
C LYS A 125 5.19 -20.56 20.36
N GLY A 126 4.67 -21.77 20.16
CA GLY A 126 3.79 -22.45 21.09
C GLY A 126 3.20 -23.70 20.45
N SER A 127 2.72 -24.63 21.29
CA SER A 127 1.95 -25.80 20.85
C SER A 127 0.49 -25.56 21.22
N LEU A 128 -0.29 -25.10 20.26
CA LEU A 128 -1.74 -24.93 20.40
C LEU A 128 -2.44 -26.12 19.75
N VAL A 129 -3.43 -26.69 20.42
CA VAL A 129 -4.28 -27.73 19.85
C VAL A 129 -5.40 -27.05 19.04
N GLY A 130 -5.58 -27.44 17.78
CA GLY A 130 -6.61 -26.91 16.88
C GLY A 130 -8.04 -27.33 17.23
N THR A 131 -8.48 -27.03 18.45
CA THR A 131 -9.88 -27.16 18.85
C THR A 131 -10.71 -26.01 18.28
N PRO A 132 -12.03 -26.18 18.07
CA PRO A 132 -12.89 -25.09 17.60
C PRO A 132 -12.80 -23.82 18.45
N ILE A 133 -12.72 -23.97 19.77
CA ILE A 133 -12.62 -22.84 20.71
C ILE A 133 -11.31 -22.07 20.50
N VAL A 134 -10.18 -22.77 20.34
CA VAL A 134 -8.88 -22.12 20.10
C VAL A 134 -8.89 -21.39 18.76
N ASN A 135 -9.41 -22.01 17.70
CA ASN A 135 -9.50 -21.37 16.39
C ASN A 135 -10.38 -20.12 16.41
N THR A 136 -11.57 -20.20 17.03
CA THR A 136 -12.44 -19.02 17.18
C THR A 136 -11.78 -17.93 18.01
N GLY A 137 -11.07 -18.28 19.08
CA GLY A 137 -10.28 -17.33 19.87
C GLY A 137 -9.16 -16.67 19.06
N MET A 138 -8.44 -17.44 18.25
CA MET A 138 -7.40 -16.92 17.35
C MET A 138 -7.97 -15.97 16.30
N LEU A 139 -9.12 -16.29 15.71
CA LEU A 139 -9.82 -15.42 14.77
C LEU A 139 -10.25 -14.12 15.44
N LEU A 140 -10.87 -14.20 16.62
CA LEU A 140 -11.32 -13.03 17.37
C LEU A 140 -10.14 -12.11 17.72
N ILE A 141 -9.07 -12.67 18.30
CA ILE A 141 -7.86 -11.92 18.62
C ILE A 141 -7.25 -11.32 17.35
N GLY A 142 -7.19 -12.08 16.26
CA GLY A 142 -6.69 -11.60 14.97
C GLY A 142 -7.47 -10.42 14.43
N THR A 143 -8.80 -10.45 14.50
CA THR A 143 -9.67 -9.35 14.06
C THR A 143 -9.39 -8.07 14.86
N PHE A 144 -9.27 -8.17 16.19
CA PHE A 144 -8.93 -7.01 17.02
C PHE A 144 -7.49 -6.51 16.77
N LEU A 145 -6.53 -7.42 16.60
CA LEU A 145 -5.15 -7.05 16.29
C LEU A 145 -5.04 -6.39 14.91
N ALA A 146 -5.85 -6.80 13.93
CA ALA A 146 -5.89 -6.18 12.61
C ALA A 146 -6.33 -4.72 12.69
N SER A 147 -7.26 -4.40 13.60
CA SER A 147 -7.69 -3.02 13.81
C SER A 147 -6.61 -2.13 14.42
N TRP A 148 -5.61 -2.69 15.11
CA TRP A 148 -4.52 -1.90 15.71
C TRP A 148 -3.28 -1.88 14.82
N THR A 149 -2.84 -3.06 14.40
CA THR A 149 -1.56 -3.28 13.72
C THR A 149 -1.69 -3.31 12.20
N GLY A 150 -2.91 -3.29 11.68
CA GLY A 150 -3.17 -3.47 10.26
C GLY A 150 -3.52 -4.93 9.91
N THR A 151 -4.41 -5.13 8.95
CA THR A 151 -4.79 -6.47 8.45
C THR A 151 -3.57 -7.28 7.99
N THR A 152 -2.64 -6.64 7.27
CA THR A 152 -1.41 -7.26 6.80
C THR A 152 -0.49 -7.70 7.94
N GLY A 153 -0.34 -6.87 8.98
CA GLY A 153 0.49 -7.18 10.15
C GLY A 153 -0.08 -8.34 10.95
N ALA A 154 -1.36 -8.27 11.31
CA ALA A 154 -2.06 -9.32 12.03
C ALA A 154 -2.06 -10.65 11.26
N ALA A 155 -2.28 -10.60 9.94
CA ALA A 155 -2.23 -11.78 9.09
C ALA A 155 -0.85 -12.44 9.11
N MET A 156 0.22 -11.66 8.93
CA MET A 156 1.60 -12.17 8.95
C MET A 156 1.97 -12.81 10.31
N LEU A 157 1.50 -12.23 11.41
CA LEU A 157 1.75 -12.73 12.77
C LEU A 157 1.05 -14.07 13.04
N LEU A 158 -0.23 -14.19 12.65
CA LEU A 158 -1.11 -15.26 13.11
C LEU A 158 -1.29 -16.41 12.13
N ILE A 159 -1.02 -16.21 10.84
CA ILE A 159 -1.26 -17.26 9.84
C ILE A 159 -0.43 -18.53 10.12
N ARG A 160 0.84 -18.38 10.51
CA ARG A 160 1.73 -19.52 10.78
C ARG A 160 1.31 -20.28 12.05
N PRO A 161 1.05 -19.61 13.20
CA PRO A 161 0.45 -20.29 14.35
C PRO A 161 -0.86 -21.02 14.03
N LEU A 162 -1.74 -20.41 13.23
CA LEU A 162 -3.05 -20.98 12.90
C LEU A 162 -2.91 -22.26 12.07
N LEU A 163 -2.04 -22.24 11.06
CA LEU A 163 -1.75 -23.42 10.25
C LEU A 163 -1.14 -24.55 11.09
N ARG A 164 -0.16 -24.22 11.96
CA ARG A 164 0.47 -25.22 12.84
C ARG A 164 -0.51 -25.84 13.84
N ALA A 165 -1.40 -25.04 14.42
CA ALA A 165 -2.39 -25.54 15.37
C ALA A 165 -3.36 -26.56 14.72
N ASN A 166 -3.57 -26.45 13.40
CA ASN A 166 -4.53 -27.27 12.65
C ASN A 166 -3.89 -28.33 11.74
N GLU A 167 -2.56 -28.47 11.75
CA GLU A 167 -1.80 -29.38 10.88
C GLU A 167 -2.29 -30.84 10.96
N GLY A 168 -2.75 -31.28 12.14
CA GLY A 168 -3.27 -32.63 12.37
C GLY A 168 -4.77 -32.82 12.08
N ARG A 169 -5.47 -31.84 11.48
CA ARG A 169 -6.90 -31.96 11.14
C ARG A 169 -7.11 -32.31 9.68
N ASP A 170 -8.01 -33.26 9.41
CA ASP A 170 -8.42 -33.60 8.04
C ASP A 170 -9.07 -32.41 7.30
N HIS A 171 -9.83 -31.59 8.03
CA HIS A 171 -10.57 -30.46 7.47
C HIS A 171 -10.15 -29.15 8.16
N GLN A 172 -9.31 -28.37 7.49
CA GLN A 172 -8.77 -27.10 8.01
C GLN A 172 -8.97 -25.89 7.09
N VAL A 173 -9.41 -26.12 5.84
CA VAL A 173 -9.60 -25.06 4.83
C VAL A 173 -10.55 -23.96 5.33
N HIS A 174 -11.66 -24.33 5.96
CA HIS A 174 -12.64 -23.37 6.48
C HIS A 174 -12.01 -22.39 7.49
N VAL A 175 -11.09 -22.85 8.34
CA VAL A 175 -10.40 -22.00 9.34
C VAL A 175 -9.55 -20.94 8.63
N VAL A 176 -8.84 -21.33 7.58
CA VAL A 176 -8.03 -20.41 6.77
C VAL A 176 -8.90 -19.43 5.99
N VAL A 177 -10.02 -19.88 5.43
CA VAL A 177 -10.98 -19.01 4.73
C VAL A 177 -11.59 -17.97 5.68
N PHE A 178 -12.03 -18.39 6.87
CA PHE A 178 -12.52 -17.45 7.90
C PHE A 178 -11.42 -16.50 8.38
N PHE A 179 -10.17 -16.96 8.48
CA PHE A 179 -9.05 -16.09 8.79
C PHE A 179 -8.85 -15.01 7.73
N ILE A 180 -8.91 -15.38 6.44
CA ILE A 180 -8.79 -14.43 5.35
C ILE A 180 -9.92 -13.40 5.39
N PHE A 181 -11.17 -13.82 5.57
CA PHE A 181 -12.29 -12.89 5.61
C PHE A 181 -12.25 -11.99 6.85
N LEU A 182 -12.15 -12.57 8.04
CA LEU A 182 -12.26 -11.81 9.29
C LEU A 182 -11.01 -11.02 9.63
N VAL A 183 -9.82 -11.63 9.55
CA VAL A 183 -8.57 -11.00 9.99
C VAL A 183 -7.93 -10.20 8.87
N ALA A 184 -7.83 -10.78 7.68
CA ALA A 184 -7.06 -10.17 6.59
C ALA A 184 -7.84 -9.15 5.75
N ASN A 185 -9.17 -9.18 5.76
CA ASN A 185 -10.00 -8.24 4.99
C ASN A 185 -10.84 -7.33 5.88
N VAL A 186 -11.66 -7.89 6.78
CA VAL A 186 -12.62 -7.11 7.58
C VAL A 186 -11.96 -6.46 8.80
N GLY A 187 -10.99 -7.12 9.43
CA GLY A 187 -10.48 -6.72 10.75
C GLY A 187 -9.84 -5.33 10.82
N GLY A 188 -9.43 -4.75 9.71
CA GLY A 188 -8.90 -3.38 9.64
C GLY A 188 -9.96 -2.29 9.79
N SER A 189 -11.25 -2.61 9.67
CA SER A 189 -12.32 -1.62 9.54
C SER A 189 -12.73 -0.92 10.83
N LEU A 190 -12.25 -1.36 12.00
CA LEU A 190 -12.66 -0.76 13.29
C LEU A 190 -11.88 0.51 13.63
N THR A 191 -10.70 0.74 13.04
CA THR A 191 -9.94 1.98 13.23
C THR A 191 -9.31 2.43 11.92
N PRO A 192 -9.10 3.75 11.73
CA PRO A 192 -8.41 4.26 10.55
C PRO A 192 -6.92 3.88 10.51
N LEU A 193 -6.37 3.29 11.57
CA LEU A 193 -4.99 2.78 11.59
C LEU A 193 -4.89 1.34 11.05
N GLY A 194 -6.02 0.63 11.00
CA GLY A 194 -6.10 -0.81 10.72
C GLY A 194 -6.03 -1.17 9.23
N ASP A 195 -6.18 -0.21 8.32
CA ASP A 195 -5.84 -0.43 6.93
C ASP A 195 -5.17 0.82 6.31
N PRO A 196 -4.28 0.63 5.32
CA PRO A 196 -3.59 1.75 4.70
C PRO A 196 -4.52 2.76 3.96
N PRO A 197 -5.61 2.34 3.28
CA PRO A 197 -6.56 3.26 2.66
C PRO A 197 -7.33 4.17 3.63
N LEU A 198 -7.82 3.64 4.76
CA LEU A 198 -8.52 4.41 5.80
C LEU A 198 -7.56 5.36 6.50
N PHE A 199 -6.29 4.98 6.67
CA PHE A 199 -5.28 5.89 7.21
C PHE A 199 -5.07 7.10 6.29
N LEU A 200 -4.99 6.86 4.97
CA LEU A 200 -4.91 7.93 3.99
C LEU A 200 -6.18 8.79 3.99
N GLY A 201 -7.36 8.19 4.13
CA GLY A 201 -8.64 8.89 4.30
C GLY A 201 -8.66 9.79 5.54
N PHE A 202 -8.19 9.27 6.68
CA PHE A 202 -8.08 10.00 7.94
C PHE A 202 -7.12 11.20 7.83
N LEU A 203 -5.95 11.03 7.20
CA LEU A 203 -5.03 12.15 6.93
C LEU A 203 -5.67 13.22 6.03
N LYS A 204 -6.59 12.82 5.14
CA LYS A 204 -7.36 13.72 4.27
C LYS A 204 -8.64 14.26 4.92
N GLY A 205 -8.88 13.98 6.20
CA GLY A 205 -10.04 14.47 6.96
C GLY A 205 -11.37 13.79 6.62
N VAL A 206 -11.33 12.63 5.95
CA VAL A 206 -12.51 11.80 5.72
C VAL A 206 -12.88 11.10 7.03
N PRO A 207 -14.15 11.21 7.51
CA PRO A 207 -14.59 10.64 8.79
C PRO A 207 -14.63 9.12 8.80
#